data_AF-A0A3D2B672-F1
#
_entry.id   AF-A0A3D2B672-F1
#
_cell.length_a   1.000
_cell.length_b   1.000
_cell.length_c   1.000
_cell.angle_alpha   90.00
_cell.angle_beta   90.00
_cell.angle_gamma   90.00
#
_symmetry.space_group_name_H-M   'P 1'
#
loop_
_entity.id
_entity.type
_entity.pdbx_description
1 polymer ?
#
loop_
_entity_poly.entity_id
_entity_poly.type
_entity_poly.pdbx_seq_one_letter_code
_entity_poly.pdbx_strand_id
1 'polypeptide(L)' 'RYAESRRWRVEIMSANEGEHGGYKEVIAKISGEGVYGRLKFESGGHRVQRVPATESQGRIHTSACTV' A
#
# COMPACT_ATOMS: atom_id res chain seq x y z
N ARG A 1 5.03 -7.04 6.66
CA ARG A 1 5.30 -8.43 6.19
C ARG A 1 6.47 -8.57 5.20
N TYR A 2 6.45 -8.04 3.97
CA TYR A 2 7.55 -8.28 3.01
C TYR A 2 8.90 -7.72 3.48
N ALA A 3 8.93 -6.45 3.91
CA ALA A 3 10.14 -5.83 4.45
C ALA A 3 10.66 -6.53 5.72
N GLU A 4 9.77 -6.92 6.64
CA GLU A 4 10.11 -7.66 7.87
C GLU A 4 10.75 -9.02 7.56
N SER A 5 10.22 -9.77 6.57
CA SER A 5 10.79 -11.06 6.16
C SER A 5 12.22 -10.94 5.63
N ARG A 6 12.58 -9.76 5.11
CA ARG A 6 13.92 -9.42 4.61
C ARG A 6 14.77 -8.66 5.63
N ARG A 7 14.27 -8.51 6.87
CA ARG A 7 14.90 -7.74 7.95
C ARG A 7 15.21 -6.29 7.55
N TRP A 8 14.39 -5.72 6.67
CA TRP A 8 14.48 -4.31 6.32
C TRP A 8 13.77 -3.46 7.37
N ARG A 9 14.37 -2.32 7.67
CA ARG A 9 13.78 -1.32 8.56
C ARG A 9 12.83 -0.44 7.77
N VAL A 10 11.59 -0.32 8.22
CA VAL A 10 10.58 0.56 7.63
C VAL A 10 10.30 1.68 8.60
N GLU A 11 10.39 2.92 8.14
CA GLU A 11 10.09 4.13 8.91
C GLU A 11 9.01 4.92 8.17
N ILE A 12 7.88 5.16 8.84
CA ILE A 12 6.82 6.03 8.29
C ILE A 12 7.28 7.47 8.48
N MET A 13 7.47 8.19 7.38
CA MET A 13 7.85 9.61 7.39
C MET A 13 6.64 10.53 7.39
N SER A 14 5.59 10.15 6.64
CA SER A 14 4.32 10.86 6.57
C SER A 14 3.21 9.86 6.33
N ALA A 15 2.06 10.09 6.96
CA ALA A 15 0.86 9.31 6.74
C ALA A 15 -0.35 10.23 6.82
N ASN A 16 -1.16 10.19 5.76
CA ASN A 16 -2.43 10.89 5.68
C ASN A 16 -3.54 9.82 5.76
N GLU A 17 -4.30 9.83 6.86
CA GLU A 17 -5.33 8.82 7.12
C GLU A 17 -6.59 9.08 6.29
N GLY A 18 -7.24 8.00 5.87
CA GLY A 18 -8.54 8.07 5.19
C GLY A 18 -9.70 8.14 6.17
N GLU A 19 -10.80 8.77 5.76
CA GLU A 19 -12.01 8.98 6.60
C GLU A 19 -12.64 7.68 7.11
N HIS A 20 -12.53 6.59 6.35
CA HIS A 20 -13.14 5.29 6.67
C HIS A 20 -12.07 4.21 6.94
N GLY A 21 -10.89 4.63 7.42
CA GLY A 21 -9.73 3.79 7.64
C GLY A 21 -8.83 3.63 6.41
N GLY A 22 -7.62 3.10 6.65
CA GLY A 22 -6.55 3.08 5.66
C GLY A 22 -5.87 4.45 5.52
N TYR A 23 -5.10 4.61 4.44
CA TYR A 23 -4.35 5.84 4.18
C TYR A 23 -4.71 6.41 2.82
N LYS A 24 -4.92 7.72 2.77
CA LYS A 24 -5.00 8.50 1.54
C LYS A 24 -3.63 8.63 0.88
N GLU A 25 -2.59 8.81 1.70
CA GLU A 25 -1.19 8.89 1.26
C GLU A 25 -0.27 8.37 2.38
N VAL A 26 0.81 7.66 2.02
CA VAL A 26 1.86 7.28 2.96
C VAL A 26 3.22 7.44 2.29
N ILE A 27 4.15 8.09 2.99
CA ILE A 27 5.55 8.17 2.63
C ILE A 27 6.33 7.37 3.66
N ALA A 28 6.99 6.31 3.21
CA ALA A 28 7.81 5.44 4.07
C ALA A 28 9.23 5.32 3.54
N LYS A 29 10.21 5.39 4.45
CA LYS A 29 11.62 5.10 4.17
C LYS A 29 11.90 3.64 4.49
N ILE A 30 12.37 2.89 3.50
CA ILE A 30 12.77 1.49 3.66
C ILE A 30 14.30 1.41 3.58
N SER A 31 14.94 0.92 4.63
CA SER A 31 16.40 0.82 4.75
C SER A 31 16.83 -0.63 4.92
N GLY A 32 17.84 -1.04 4.14
CA GLY A 32 18.36 -2.41 4.12
C GLY A 32 19.11 -2.71 2.83
N GLU A 33 19.60 -3.94 2.70
CA GLU A 33 20.36 -4.38 1.53
C GLU A 33 19.44 -4.66 0.33
N GLY A 34 19.77 -4.11 -0.83
CA GLY A 34 19.09 -4.41 -2.10
C GLY A 34 17.63 -3.95 -2.20
N VAL A 35 17.20 -3.01 -1.34
CA VAL A 35 15.81 -2.53 -1.24
C VAL A 35 15.27 -2.05 -2.59
N TYR A 36 15.94 -1.07 -3.19
CA TYR A 36 15.48 -0.46 -4.44
C TYR A 36 15.43 -1.48 -5.58
N GLY A 37 16.45 -2.33 -5.74
CA GLY A 37 16.50 -3.31 -6.82
C GLY A 37 15.34 -4.30 -6.81
N ARG A 38 14.76 -4.57 -5.63
CA ARG A 38 13.59 -5.43 -5.45
C ARG A 38 12.27 -4.69 -5.57
N LEU A 39 12.20 -3.44 -5.11
CA LEU A 39 10.95 -2.65 -5.08
C LEU A 39 10.74 -1.79 -6.33
N LYS A 40 11.74 -1.62 -7.20
CA LYS A 40 11.64 -0.79 -8.42
C LYS A 40 10.47 -1.15 -9.35
N PHE A 41 9.99 -2.39 -9.28
CA PHE A 41 8.88 -2.88 -10.10
C PHE A 41 7.51 -2.62 -9.48
N GLU A 42 7.46 -2.17 -8.22
CA GLU A 42 6.20 -1.84 -7.57
C GLU A 42 5.67 -0.47 -7.99
N SER A 43 6.50 0.34 -8.65
CA SER A 43 6.11 1.67 -9.10
C SER A 43 5.01 1.57 -10.16
N GLY A 44 3.85 2.15 -9.88
CA GLY A 44 2.72 2.17 -10.80
C GLY A 44 1.37 1.91 -10.16
N GLY A 45 0.38 1.60 -11.00
CA GLY A 45 -1.00 1.39 -10.61
C GLY A 45 -1.30 -0.07 -10.21
N HIS A 46 -1.88 -0.25 -9.03
CA HIS A 46 -2.31 -1.52 -8.49
C HIS A 46 -3.84 -1.55 -8.42
N ARG A 47 -4.47 -2.47 -9.16
CA ARG A 47 -5.92 -2.58 -9.26
C ARG A 47 -6.46 -3.60 -8.27
N VAL A 48 -7.55 -3.24 -7.58
CA VAL A 48 -8.29 -4.14 -6.68
C VAL A 48 -9.74 -4.24 -7.14
N GLN A 49 -10.28 -5.45 -7.19
CA GLN A 49 -11.70 -5.70 -7.42
C GLN A 49 -12.25 -6.45 -6.21
N ARG A 50 -13.21 -5.84 -5.52
CA ARG A 50 -13.79 -6.39 -4.29
C ARG A 50 -15.18 -5.83 -4.03
N VAL A 51 -15.92 -6.46 -3.13
CA VAL A 51 -17.07 -5.82 -2.47
C VAL A 51 -16.52 -4.96 -1.33
N PRO A 52 -16.67 -3.63 -1.36
CA PRO A 52 -16.16 -2.78 -0.29
C PRO A 52 -17.03 -2.91 0.97
N ALA A 53 -16.43 -2.68 2.14
CA ALA A 53 -17.13 -2.77 3.42
C ALA A 53 -18.30 -1.77 3.57
N THR A 54 -18.30 -0.71 2.76
CA THR A 54 -19.34 0.32 2.72
C THR A 54 -20.47 0.01 1.73
N GLU A 55 -20.41 -1.10 0.97
CA GLU A 55 -21.46 -1.50 0.01
C GLU A 55 -22.38 -2.55 0.63
N SER A 56 -23.69 -2.27 0.61
CA SER A 56 -24.71 -3.11 1.25
C SER A 56 -25.29 -4.19 0.33
N GLN A 57 -25.16 -4.04 -0.99
CA GLN A 57 -25.80 -4.94 -1.98
C GLN A 57 -24.86 -6.01 -2.55
N GLY A 58 -23.61 -6.11 -2.06
CA GLY A 58 -22.68 -7.13 -2.54
C GLY A 58 -22.11 -6.87 -3.94
N ARG A 59 -22.21 -5.65 -4.47
CA ARG A 59 -21.67 -5.29 -5.78
C ARG A 59 -20.15 -5.21 -5.75
N ILE A 60 -19.52 -5.71 -6.82
CA ILE A 60 -18.07 -5.62 -7.00
C ILE A 60 -17.72 -4.21 -7.49
N HIS A 61 -16.83 -3.54 -6.77
CA HIS A 61 -16.24 -2.27 -7.16
C HIS A 61 -14.81 -2.51 -7.65
N THR A 62 -14.40 -1.73 -8.65
CA THR A 62 -13.00 -1.66 -9.10
C THR A 62 -12.37 -0.40 -8.53
N SER A 63 -11.25 -0.54 -7.84
CA SER A 63 -10.46 0.56 -7.27
C SER A 63 -9.00 0.44 -7.72
N ALA A 64 -8.24 1.54 -7.60
CA ALA A 64 -6.81 1.54 -7.91
C ALA A 64 -6.03 2.34 -6.86
N CYS A 65 -4.78 1.95 -6.64
CA CYS A 65 -3.79 2.66 -5.82
C CYS A 65 -2.50 2.85 -6.61
N THR A 66 -1.76 3.91 -6.35
CA THR A 66 -0.42 4.13 -6.91
C THR A 66 0.63 3.90 -5.85
N VAL A 67 1.74 3.26 -6.23
CA VAL A 67 2.91 2.98 -5.36
C VAL A 67 4.16 3.56 -5.99
#